data_AF-A0A6I6AGC6-F1
#
_entry.id   AF-A0A6I6AGC6-F1
#
_cell.length_a   1.000
_cell.length_b   1.000
_cell.length_c   1.000
_cell.angle_alpha   90.00
_cell.angle_beta   90.00
_cell.angle_gamma   90.00
#
_symmetry.space_group_name_H-M   'P 1'
#
loop_
_entity.id
_entity.type
_entity.pdbx_description
1 polymer ?
#
loop_
_entity_poly.entity_id
_entity_poly.type
_entity_poly.pdbx_seq_one_letter_code
_entity_poly.pdbx_strand_id
1 'polypeptide(L)'
;MARAVSKLNLKSPIHSRKISIKKESRIYHVTLKIYELNRREFSVDDTNDFDEETFLRDHFEASEFRGRLENPSSSQTILNRTCGDQVTLDLLIKDNTIQDAAFEAQGCIISQAATSILCEFIQGQPIEHLKQFGAPSMLKQIRIPLSPRRMQCGLLAFQALKQILYSLDEPQSDSTPAD
;
A
#
# COMPACT_ATOMS: atom_id res chain seq x y z
N MET A 1 0.27 -62.81 2.59
CA MET A 1 1.34 -62.94 3.60
C MET A 1 1.64 -61.56 4.16
N ALA A 2 1.15 -61.29 5.37
CA ALA A 2 1.42 -60.07 6.12
C ALA A 2 2.72 -60.22 6.92
N ARG A 3 3.47 -59.13 7.10
CA ARG A 3 4.41 -59.01 8.22
C ARG A 3 4.45 -57.57 8.71
N ALA A 4 3.89 -57.38 9.89
CA ALA A 4 3.99 -56.19 10.72
C ALA A 4 5.04 -56.43 11.81
N VAL A 5 5.77 -55.37 12.16
CA VAL A 5 6.52 -55.15 13.42
C VAL A 5 6.80 -53.64 13.45
N SER A 6 6.81 -52.84 14.51
CA SER A 6 6.21 -52.78 15.85
C SER A 6 6.57 -51.37 16.37
N LYS A 7 5.70 -50.78 17.18
CA LYS A 7 5.81 -49.41 17.75
C LYS A 7 7.00 -49.27 18.71
N LEU A 8 7.54 -48.07 18.84
CA LEU A 8 7.90 -47.46 20.14
C LEU A 8 8.02 -45.93 20.03
N ASN A 9 7.66 -45.30 21.14
CA ASN A 9 7.22 -43.92 21.33
C ASN A 9 8.28 -43.17 22.16
N LEU A 10 8.19 -41.83 22.23
CA LEU A 10 8.44 -40.94 23.39
C LEU A 10 9.43 -39.77 23.21
N LYS A 11 8.85 -38.56 23.39
CA LYS A 11 9.32 -37.38 24.17
C LYS A 11 10.24 -36.34 23.49
N SER A 12 9.67 -35.16 23.25
CA SER A 12 10.30 -33.80 23.34
C SER A 12 10.75 -33.51 24.79
N PRO A 13 11.79 -32.67 25.10
CA PRO A 13 11.69 -31.19 25.07
C PRO A 13 13.01 -30.31 24.96
N ILE A 14 12.83 -29.06 24.47
CA ILE A 14 13.27 -27.73 24.99
C ILE A 14 14.78 -27.37 25.26
N HIS A 15 15.17 -26.19 24.73
CA HIS A 15 16.26 -25.22 25.09
C HIS A 15 17.73 -25.63 24.84
N SER A 16 18.70 -24.77 24.50
CA SER A 16 18.87 -23.32 24.40
C SER A 16 20.26 -23.05 23.79
N ARG A 17 20.51 -21.88 23.18
CA ARG A 17 21.77 -21.10 23.35
C ARG A 17 21.69 -19.77 22.59
N LYS A 18 21.73 -18.67 23.34
CA LYS A 18 21.99 -17.31 22.85
C LYS A 18 23.44 -17.24 22.36
N ILE A 19 23.67 -16.71 21.15
CA ILE A 19 25.01 -16.28 20.71
C ILE A 19 24.97 -14.75 20.60
N SER A 20 25.80 -14.12 21.42
CA SER A 20 26.06 -12.69 21.45
C SER A 20 27.09 -12.35 20.37
N ILE A 21 26.83 -11.36 19.53
CA ILE A 21 27.82 -10.82 18.57
C ILE A 21 27.95 -9.33 18.84
N LYS A 22 29.16 -8.90 19.25
CA LYS A 22 29.54 -7.49 19.37
C LYS A 22 30.34 -7.05 18.14
N LYS A 23 29.85 -5.94 17.56
CA LYS A 23 30.56 -4.75 17.03
C LYS A 23 31.27 -4.79 15.66
N GLU A 24 31.12 -3.64 14.98
CA GLU A 24 31.84 -3.06 13.83
C GLU A 24 31.47 -3.47 12.38
N SER A 25 30.41 -2.80 11.89
CA SER A 25 30.30 -1.96 10.66
C SER A 25 30.77 -2.42 9.26
N ARG A 26 29.88 -2.05 8.30
CA ARG A 26 30.13 -1.43 6.98
C ARG A 26 29.91 -2.35 5.77
N ILE A 27 28.68 -2.34 5.25
CA ILE A 27 28.24 -1.85 3.92
C ILE A 27 29.03 -2.26 2.65
N TYR A 28 30.24 -2.83 2.71
CA TYR A 28 31.09 -3.15 1.56
C TYR A 28 31.11 -4.64 1.18
N HIS A 29 30.65 -5.55 2.04
CA HIS A 29 30.43 -6.95 1.65
C HIS A 29 29.03 -7.23 1.06
N VAL A 30 28.11 -6.25 1.08
CA VAL A 30 27.78 -5.51 -0.16
C VAL A 30 27.51 -6.36 -1.40
N THR A 31 28.48 -6.27 -2.29
CA THR A 31 28.33 -6.41 -3.74
C THR A 31 27.93 -7.79 -4.25
N LEU A 32 28.73 -8.74 -3.76
CA LEU A 32 29.16 -9.90 -4.54
C LEU A 32 28.29 -11.13 -4.25
N LYS A 33 27.84 -11.27 -3.00
CA LYS A 33 27.12 -12.49 -2.58
C LYS A 33 25.66 -12.50 -3.03
N ILE A 34 25.04 -11.33 -3.20
CA ILE A 34 23.65 -11.20 -3.65
C ILE A 34 23.56 -11.35 -5.18
N TYR A 35 24.55 -10.86 -5.93
CA TYR A 35 24.58 -10.97 -7.39
C TYR A 35 24.99 -12.37 -7.87
N GLU A 36 25.90 -13.06 -7.15
CA GLU A 36 26.35 -14.41 -7.52
C GLU A 36 25.41 -15.53 -7.09
N LEU A 37 24.52 -15.29 -6.12
CA LEU A 37 23.38 -16.17 -5.81
C LEU A 37 22.22 -15.95 -6.79
N ASN A 38 22.57 -15.79 -8.08
CA ASN A 38 21.80 -16.16 -9.27
C ASN A 38 21.28 -17.60 -9.15
N ARG A 39 20.33 -17.79 -8.25
CA ARG A 39 19.56 -19.01 -8.05
C ARG A 39 18.34 -18.84 -8.96
N ARG A 40 18.43 -19.25 -10.23
CA ARG A 40 17.98 -20.59 -10.62
C ARG A 40 16.83 -21.08 -9.73
N GLU A 41 15.70 -20.40 -9.86
CA GLU A 41 14.34 -20.94 -10.02
C GLU A 41 13.43 -19.75 -10.33
N PHE A 42 13.66 -19.14 -11.49
CA PHE A 42 12.68 -18.26 -12.12
C PHE A 42 11.87 -19.16 -13.05
N SER A 43 10.88 -19.87 -12.48
CA SER A 43 9.82 -20.46 -13.28
C SER A 43 8.87 -19.33 -13.64
N VAL A 44 9.05 -18.78 -14.83
CA VAL A 44 8.06 -17.91 -15.47
C VAL A 44 6.86 -18.79 -15.80
N ASP A 45 5.80 -18.66 -15.03
CA ASP A 45 4.48 -19.06 -15.49
C ASP A 45 3.95 -17.89 -16.31
N ASP A 46 4.02 -18.03 -17.64
CA ASP A 46 3.96 -16.96 -18.65
C ASP A 46 2.51 -16.54 -19.00
N THR A 47 1.62 -16.47 -18.00
CA THR A 47 0.18 -16.21 -18.23
C THR A 47 -0.41 -15.01 -17.48
N ASN A 48 0.36 -14.30 -16.63
CA ASN A 48 -0.20 -13.30 -15.70
C ASN A 48 0.16 -11.82 -16.01
N ASP A 49 0.97 -11.54 -17.04
CA ASP A 49 1.43 -10.16 -17.34
C ASP A 49 0.36 -9.31 -18.07
N PHE A 50 -0.50 -9.95 -18.87
CA PHE A 50 -1.58 -9.24 -19.58
C PHE A 50 -2.67 -8.71 -18.64
N ASP A 51 -2.87 -9.39 -17.51
CA ASP A 51 -3.95 -9.09 -16.56
C ASP A 51 -3.62 -7.85 -15.72
N GLU A 52 -2.36 -7.69 -15.29
CA GLU A 52 -1.97 -6.60 -14.38
C GLU A 52 -1.77 -5.25 -15.10
N GLU A 53 -1.24 -5.25 -16.32
CA GLU A 53 -1.16 -4.03 -17.12
C GLU A 53 -2.55 -3.55 -17.55
N THR A 54 -3.42 -4.50 -17.93
CA THR A 54 -4.82 -4.21 -18.24
C THR A 54 -5.56 -3.67 -17.02
N PHE A 55 -5.39 -4.28 -15.85
CA PHE A 55 -5.93 -3.78 -14.59
C PHE A 55 -5.54 -2.32 -14.32
N LEU A 56 -4.25 -1.97 -14.45
CA LEU A 56 -3.80 -0.60 -14.23
C LEU A 56 -4.41 0.38 -15.25
N ARG A 57 -4.50 -0.03 -16.51
CA ARG A 57 -5.10 0.78 -17.58
C ARG A 57 -6.59 0.99 -17.35
N ASP A 58 -7.33 -0.04 -16.96
CA ASP A 58 -8.77 0.05 -16.71
C ASP A 58 -9.07 1.04 -15.57
N HIS A 59 -8.28 0.98 -14.49
CA HIS A 59 -8.36 1.97 -13.40
C HIS A 59 -7.97 3.39 -13.83
N PHE A 60 -7.12 3.53 -14.84
CA PHE A 60 -6.82 4.84 -15.41
C PHE A 60 -7.97 5.33 -16.29
N GLU A 61 -8.53 4.51 -17.16
CA GLU A 61 -9.48 4.96 -18.19
C GLU A 61 -10.92 5.02 -17.70
N ALA A 62 -11.35 4.05 -16.87
CA ALA A 62 -12.76 3.78 -16.57
C ALA A 62 -13.09 3.84 -15.07
N SER A 63 -12.38 4.66 -14.31
CA SER A 63 -12.66 4.82 -12.87
C SER A 63 -13.98 5.57 -12.63
N GLU A 64 -14.91 4.90 -11.95
CA GLU A 64 -16.19 5.46 -11.48
C GLU A 64 -16.01 6.55 -10.41
N PHE A 65 -14.83 6.64 -9.79
CA PHE A 65 -14.51 7.57 -8.70
C PHE A 65 -14.00 8.93 -9.17
N ARG A 66 -13.96 9.17 -10.49
CA ARG A 66 -13.44 10.43 -11.04
C ARG A 66 -14.41 11.58 -10.80
N GLY A 67 -13.87 12.71 -10.37
CA GLY A 67 -14.61 13.94 -10.10
C GLY A 67 -14.53 14.35 -8.64
N ARG A 68 -15.49 15.17 -8.22
CA ARG A 68 -15.56 15.75 -6.88
C ARG A 68 -16.90 15.41 -6.25
N LEU A 69 -16.88 15.19 -4.93
CA LEU A 69 -18.13 15.08 -4.18
C LEU A 69 -18.70 16.48 -3.96
N GLU A 70 -20.02 16.63 -4.00
CA GLU A 70 -20.66 17.95 -3.75
C GLU A 70 -20.45 18.42 -2.30
N ASN A 71 -20.52 17.50 -1.34
CA ASN A 71 -20.43 17.79 0.10
C ASN A 71 -19.56 16.75 0.82
N PRO A 72 -18.23 16.72 0.57
CA PRO A 72 -17.34 15.79 1.24
C PRO A 72 -17.21 16.14 2.73
N SER A 73 -17.06 15.13 3.58
CA SER A 73 -16.69 15.32 4.99
C SER A 73 -15.25 15.82 5.14
N SER A 74 -14.37 15.42 4.22
CA SER A 74 -12.99 15.87 4.17
C SER A 74 -12.48 15.85 2.72
N SER A 75 -11.59 16.78 2.41
CA SER A 75 -10.93 16.91 1.10
C SER A 75 -9.47 17.26 1.31
N GLN A 76 -8.55 16.52 0.69
CA GLN A 76 -7.11 16.80 0.77
C GLN A 76 -6.45 16.76 -0.61
N THR A 77 -5.56 17.72 -0.85
CA THR A 77 -4.78 17.80 -2.10
C THR A 77 -3.29 17.60 -1.83
N ILE A 78 -2.68 16.67 -2.54
CA ILE A 78 -1.25 16.38 -2.45
C ILE A 78 -0.58 16.63 -3.81
N LEU A 79 0.56 17.32 -3.76
CA LEU A 79 1.42 17.57 -4.91
C LEU A 79 2.75 16.82 -4.76
N ASN A 80 3.04 15.94 -5.71
CA ASN A 80 4.34 15.29 -5.84
C ASN A 80 5.32 16.22 -6.57
N ARG A 81 6.15 16.94 -5.81
CA ARG A 81 7.14 17.89 -6.36
C ARG A 81 8.24 17.25 -7.24
N THR A 82 8.41 15.93 -7.19
CA THR A 82 9.43 15.23 -7.98
C THR A 82 9.04 15.10 -9.45
N CYS A 83 7.76 14.89 -9.74
CA CYS A 83 7.26 14.65 -11.11
C CYS A 83 6.09 15.54 -11.51
N GLY A 84 5.57 16.36 -10.60
CA GLY A 84 4.46 17.27 -10.85
C GLY A 84 3.06 16.64 -10.74
N ASP A 85 2.96 15.37 -10.36
CA ASP A 85 1.66 14.72 -10.16
C ASP A 85 0.90 15.38 -9.00
N GLN A 86 -0.40 15.60 -9.18
CA GLN A 86 -1.29 16.17 -8.18
C GLN A 86 -2.54 15.30 -8.04
N VAL A 87 -2.97 15.05 -6.81
CA VAL A 87 -4.20 14.32 -6.49
C VAL A 87 -4.98 15.12 -5.45
N THR A 88 -6.27 15.30 -5.69
CA THR A 88 -7.26 15.76 -4.71
C THR A 88 -8.20 14.59 -4.40
N LEU A 89 -8.28 14.20 -3.13
CA LEU A 89 -9.12 13.11 -2.64
C LEU A 89 -10.21 13.67 -1.75
N ASP A 90 -11.46 13.41 -2.11
CA ASP A 90 -12.67 13.74 -1.36
C ASP A 90 -13.21 12.47 -0.70
N LEU A 91 -13.60 12.55 0.58
CA LEU A 91 -14.22 11.44 1.31
C LEU A 91 -15.51 11.90 2.00
N LEU A 92 -16.57 11.12 1.88
CA LEU A 92 -17.78 11.22 2.70
C LEU A 92 -17.71 10.18 3.82
N ILE A 93 -17.67 10.64 5.07
CA ILE A 93 -17.49 9.79 6.24
C ILE A 93 -18.76 9.87 7.09
N LYS A 94 -19.36 8.71 7.39
CA LYS A 94 -20.50 8.58 8.30
C LYS A 94 -20.31 7.36 9.18
N ASP A 95 -20.66 7.48 10.46
CA ASP A 95 -20.60 6.39 11.43
C ASP A 95 -19.24 5.65 11.42
N ASN A 96 -18.16 6.45 11.40
CA ASN A 96 -16.77 5.98 11.38
C ASN A 96 -16.42 5.06 10.18
N THR A 97 -17.14 5.22 9.07
CA THR A 97 -16.98 4.45 7.82
C THR A 97 -16.93 5.39 6.63
N ILE A 98 -16.09 5.10 5.64
CA ILE A 98 -16.09 5.85 4.36
C ILE A 98 -17.29 5.37 3.54
N GLN A 99 -18.31 6.21 3.40
CA GLN A 99 -19.50 5.91 2.60
C GLN A 99 -19.25 6.12 1.12
N ASP A 100 -18.48 7.16 0.79
CA ASP A 100 -18.19 7.52 -0.59
C ASP A 100 -16.82 8.18 -0.71
N ALA A 101 -16.25 8.10 -1.91
CA ALA A 101 -14.96 8.68 -2.25
C ALA A 101 -15.00 9.22 -3.67
N ALA A 102 -14.33 10.34 -3.93
CA ALA A 102 -14.09 10.80 -5.29
C ALA A 102 -12.70 11.43 -5.40
N PHE A 103 -12.17 11.53 -6.61
CA PHE A 103 -10.89 12.17 -6.82
C PHE A 103 -10.79 12.95 -8.13
N GLU A 104 -9.99 14.01 -8.06
CA GLU A 104 -9.38 14.64 -9.23
C GLU A 104 -7.88 14.36 -9.20
N ALA A 105 -7.31 13.97 -10.34
CA ALA A 105 -5.89 13.72 -10.43
C ALA A 105 -5.33 14.19 -11.77
N GLN A 106 -4.14 14.78 -11.70
CA GLN A 106 -3.36 15.17 -12.87
C GLN A 106 -1.95 14.63 -12.72
N GLY A 107 -1.44 13.97 -13.75
CA GLY A 107 -0.13 13.34 -13.68
C GLY A 107 -0.07 12.05 -14.48
N CYS A 108 0.93 11.23 -14.18
CA CYS A 108 1.14 9.98 -14.91
C CYS A 108 0.04 8.93 -14.68
N ILE A 109 -0.01 7.93 -15.58
CA ILE A 109 -0.99 6.81 -15.49
C ILE A 109 -0.92 6.12 -14.13
N ILE A 110 0.27 5.92 -13.56
CA ILE A 110 0.44 5.21 -12.28
C ILE A 110 -0.23 5.97 -11.13
N SER A 111 -0.07 7.29 -11.03
CA SER A 111 -0.67 8.04 -9.92
C SER A 111 -2.18 8.09 -10.02
N GLN A 112 -2.72 8.27 -11.23
CA GLN A 112 -4.15 8.27 -11.46
C GLN A 112 -4.79 6.90 -11.22
N ALA A 113 -4.21 5.82 -11.76
CA ALA A 113 -4.69 4.46 -11.53
C ALA A 113 -4.59 4.07 -10.05
N ALA A 114 -3.46 4.37 -9.38
CA ALA A 114 -3.31 4.11 -7.95
C ALA A 114 -4.32 4.89 -7.09
N THR A 115 -4.74 6.08 -7.53
CA THR A 115 -5.81 6.84 -6.86
C THR A 115 -7.16 6.14 -7.01
N SER A 116 -7.51 5.70 -8.22
CA SER A 116 -8.73 4.92 -8.44
C SER A 116 -8.74 3.63 -7.60
N ILE A 117 -7.64 2.89 -7.58
CA ILE A 117 -7.51 1.64 -6.82
C ILE A 117 -7.69 1.92 -5.32
N LEU A 118 -7.13 3.03 -4.84
CA LEU A 118 -7.32 3.43 -3.44
C LEU A 118 -8.80 3.71 -3.15
N CYS A 119 -9.49 4.50 -3.98
CA CYS A 119 -10.90 4.84 -3.77
C CYS A 119 -11.78 3.59 -3.70
N GLU A 120 -11.59 2.64 -4.62
CA GLU A 120 -12.30 1.36 -4.60
C GLU A 120 -12.02 0.57 -3.31
N PHE A 121 -10.75 0.52 -2.89
CA PHE A 121 -10.36 -0.22 -1.70
C PHE A 121 -10.94 0.37 -0.41
N ILE A 122 -10.98 1.70 -0.28
CA ILE A 122 -11.36 2.37 0.97
C ILE A 122 -12.85 2.56 1.13
N GLN A 123 -13.63 2.57 0.05
CA GLN A 123 -15.09 2.72 0.15
C GLN A 123 -15.68 1.54 0.93
N GLY A 124 -16.56 1.85 1.88
CA GLY A 124 -17.15 0.87 2.80
C GLY A 124 -16.23 0.40 3.93
N GLN A 125 -14.97 0.84 3.98
CA GLN A 125 -14.05 0.45 5.05
C GLN A 125 -14.22 1.33 6.29
N PRO A 126 -14.10 0.75 7.50
CA PRO A 126 -14.08 1.52 8.74
C PRO A 126 -12.77 2.30 8.88
N ILE A 127 -12.85 3.50 9.43
CA ILE A 127 -11.71 4.41 9.65
C ILE A 127 -10.59 3.73 10.45
N GLU A 128 -10.94 2.94 11.47
CA GLU A 128 -9.96 2.22 12.29
C GLU A 128 -9.15 1.17 11.50
N HIS A 129 -9.75 0.52 10.50
CA HIS A 129 -9.02 -0.37 9.60
C HIS A 129 -8.03 0.42 8.75
N LEU A 130 -8.46 1.56 8.21
CA LEU A 130 -7.64 2.41 7.35
C LEU A 130 -6.51 3.13 8.09
N LYS A 131 -6.66 3.35 9.41
CA LYS A 131 -5.55 3.79 10.26
C LYS A 131 -4.40 2.79 10.26
N GLN A 132 -4.70 1.49 10.29
CA GLN A 132 -3.72 0.40 10.26
C GLN A 132 -3.21 0.07 8.83
N PHE A 133 -3.92 0.49 7.79
CA PHE A 133 -3.52 0.31 6.40
C PHE A 133 -2.22 1.09 6.09
N GLY A 134 -1.14 0.39 5.73
CA GLY A 134 0.18 0.97 5.52
C GLY A 134 0.59 1.11 4.05
N ALA A 135 1.69 1.84 3.79
CA ALA A 135 2.25 2.00 2.45
C ALA A 135 2.57 0.66 1.74
N PRO A 136 3.13 -0.38 2.41
CA PRO A 136 3.33 -1.68 1.76
C PRO A 136 2.03 -2.33 1.31
N SER A 137 0.95 -2.19 2.09
CA SER A 137 -0.37 -2.68 1.72
C SER A 137 -0.92 -1.93 0.52
N MET A 138 -0.74 -0.61 0.46
CA MET A 138 -1.10 0.20 -0.72
C MET A 138 -0.34 -0.25 -1.97
N LEU A 139 0.98 -0.40 -1.89
CA LEU A 139 1.77 -0.86 -3.03
C LEU A 139 1.34 -2.26 -3.51
N LYS A 140 0.90 -3.12 -2.61
CA LYS A 140 0.34 -4.44 -2.96
C LYS A 140 -0.98 -4.32 -3.73
N GLN A 141 -1.82 -3.32 -3.43
CA GLN A 141 -3.09 -3.11 -4.16
C GLN A 141 -2.88 -2.69 -5.62
N ILE A 142 -1.74 -2.06 -5.94
CA ILE A 142 -1.42 -1.63 -7.31
C ILE A 142 -1.05 -2.84 -8.20
N ARG A 143 -0.72 -3.99 -7.59
CA ARG A 143 -0.41 -5.29 -8.20
C ARG A 143 0.80 -5.35 -9.14
N ILE A 144 1.26 -4.22 -9.66
CA ILE A 144 2.50 -4.13 -10.41
C ILE A 144 3.69 -3.70 -9.52
N PRO A 145 4.89 -4.28 -9.72
CA PRO A 145 6.08 -3.83 -9.02
C PRO A 145 6.48 -2.43 -9.50
N LEU A 146 6.55 -1.48 -8.56
CA LEU A 146 7.00 -0.12 -8.87
C LEU A 146 8.50 0.02 -8.59
N SER A 147 9.22 0.62 -9.55
CA SER A 147 10.59 1.05 -9.29
C SER A 147 10.64 2.13 -8.20
N PRO A 148 11.77 2.31 -7.49
CA PRO A 148 11.85 3.28 -6.40
C PRO A 148 11.47 4.71 -6.80
N ARG A 149 11.75 5.10 -8.05
CA ARG A 149 11.39 6.41 -8.60
C ARG A 149 9.87 6.57 -8.81
N ARG A 150 9.14 5.47 -9.02
CA ARG A 150 7.69 5.47 -9.26
C ARG A 150 6.86 5.26 -7.99
N MET A 151 7.46 4.81 -6.88
CA MET A 151 6.74 4.61 -5.62
C MET A 151 6.04 5.89 -5.12
N GLN A 152 6.61 7.08 -5.36
CA GLN A 152 5.97 8.34 -4.99
C GLN A 152 4.68 8.60 -5.77
N CYS A 153 4.59 8.17 -7.04
CA CYS A 153 3.36 8.24 -7.82
C CYS A 153 2.29 7.29 -7.24
N GLY A 154 2.67 6.04 -6.94
CA GLY A 154 1.73 5.03 -6.42
C GLY A 154 1.21 5.32 -5.00
N LEU A 155 1.94 6.10 -4.20
CA LEU A 155 1.57 6.42 -2.82
C LEU A 155 0.92 7.80 -2.67
N LEU A 156 0.69 8.53 -3.76
CA LEU A 156 0.26 9.93 -3.69
C LEU A 156 -1.12 10.08 -3.03
N ALA A 157 -2.12 9.33 -3.51
CA ALA A 157 -3.45 9.31 -2.91
C ALA A 157 -3.45 8.73 -1.49
N PHE A 158 -2.57 7.77 -1.21
CA PHE A 158 -2.42 7.21 0.13
C PHE A 158 -1.92 8.26 1.14
N GLN A 159 -1.04 9.18 0.72
CA GLN A 159 -0.64 10.30 1.55
C GLN A 159 -1.82 11.23 1.85
N ALA A 160 -2.70 11.49 0.86
CA ALA A 160 -3.91 12.27 1.05
C ALA A 160 -4.83 11.62 2.10
N LEU A 161 -5.08 10.30 1.96
CA LEU A 161 -5.84 9.53 2.94
C LEU A 161 -5.23 9.65 4.35
N LYS A 162 -3.91 9.50 4.50
CA LYS A 162 -3.27 9.60 5.82
C LYS A 162 -3.40 10.98 6.45
N GLN A 163 -3.36 12.05 5.65
CA GLN A 163 -3.61 13.40 6.14
C GLN A 163 -5.07 13.58 6.59
N ILE A 164 -6.04 13.07 5.81
CA ILE A 164 -7.44 13.07 6.21
C ILE A 164 -7.61 12.35 7.54
N LEU A 165 -7.13 11.10 7.64
CA LEU A 165 -7.27 10.29 8.86
C LEU A 165 -6.63 10.93 10.09
N TYR A 166 -5.48 11.59 9.92
CA TYR A 166 -4.82 12.32 11.00
C TYR A 166 -5.65 13.52 11.47
N SER A 167 -6.24 14.27 10.53
CA SER A 167 -7.07 15.43 10.86
C SER A 167 -8.37 15.10 11.59
N LEU A 168 -8.84 13.84 11.51
CA LEU A 168 -10.00 13.38 12.27
C LEU A 168 -9.70 13.17 13.76
N ASP A 169 -8.43 12.95 14.12
CA ASP A 169 -7.99 12.75 15.49
C ASP A 169 -7.65 14.08 16.19
N GLU A 170 -7.46 15.17 15.44
CA GLU A 170 -7.22 16.49 16.02
C GLU A 170 -8.53 17.15 16.50
N PRO A 171 -8.60 17.66 17.73
CA PRO A 171 -9.72 18.47 18.16
C PRO A 171 -9.76 19.73 17.28
N GLN A 172 -10.89 19.93 16.58
CA GLN A 172 -11.14 21.11 15.75
C GLN A 172 -10.88 22.37 16.58
N SER A 173 -9.71 23.00 16.40
CA SER A 173 -9.44 24.30 17.00
C SER A 173 -10.25 25.33 16.23
N ASP A 174 -11.34 25.78 16.85
CA ASP A 174 -12.18 26.88 16.42
C ASP A 174 -11.31 28.10 16.07
N SER A 175 -11.08 28.33 14.77
CA SER A 175 -10.45 29.55 14.29
C SER A 175 -11.55 30.59 14.14
N THR A 176 -11.88 31.27 15.25
CA THR A 176 -12.68 32.49 15.21
C THR A 176 -11.98 33.50 14.28
N PRO A 177 -12.67 34.14 13.32
CA PRO A 177 -12.08 35.23 12.55
C PRO A 177 -11.73 36.36 13.53
N ALA A 178 -10.48 36.81 13.50
CA ALA A 178 -10.08 38.02 14.22
C ALA A 178 -10.82 39.22 13.61
N ASP A 179 -11.64 39.87 14.44
CA ASP A 179 -12.22 41.20 14.19
C ASP A 179 -11.13 42.28 14.00
#